data_AF-A0A367EFZ9-F1
#
_entry.id   AF-A0A367EFZ9-F1
#
_cell.length_a   1.000
_cell.length_b   1.000
_cell.length_c   1.000
_cell.angle_alpha   90.00
_cell.angle_beta   90.00
_cell.angle_gamma   90.00
#
_symmetry.space_group_name_H-M   'P 1'
#
loop_
_entity.id
_entity.type
_entity.pdbx_description
1 polymer ?
#
loop_
_entity_poly.entity_id
_entity_poly.type
_entity_poly.pdbx_seq_one_letter_code
_entity_poly.pdbx_strand_id
1 'polypeptide(L)'
;MRHCFECSAPATHKGRCKAHHEAYENRASVRARRKRRAVIAEGNNAAALLRKEVRAHLRKHGYVTCASCPGHFLPSHVDVDHIIPLAKGGQDIASNVQVLCKPCHKVKTALDFGHLPF
;
A
#
# COMPACT_ATOMS: atom_id res chain seq x y z
N MET A 1 27.71 -24.28 -3.33
CA MET A 1 27.24 -23.34 -4.37
C MET A 1 25.73 -23.18 -4.19
N ARG A 2 25.16 -21.96 -4.17
CA ARG A 2 23.70 -21.80 -4.00
C ARG A 2 22.99 -22.05 -5.34
N HIS A 3 21.99 -22.92 -5.33
CA HIS A 3 21.14 -23.19 -6.49
C HIS A 3 19.95 -22.24 -6.54
N CYS A 4 19.38 -22.07 -7.73
CA CYS A 4 18.17 -21.29 -7.92
C CYS A 4 17.00 -21.89 -7.10
N PHE A 5 16.15 -21.06 -6.52
CA PHE A 5 14.98 -21.56 -5.78
C PHE A 5 13.91 -22.23 -6.66
N GLU A 6 13.98 -22.01 -7.97
CA GLU A 6 13.00 -22.47 -8.96
C GLU A 6 13.61 -23.51 -9.94
N CYS A 7 14.94 -23.76 -9.88
CA CYS A 7 15.59 -24.85 -10.62
C CYS A 7 16.99 -25.19 -10.07
N SER A 8 17.61 -26.26 -10.56
CA SER A 8 18.94 -26.69 -10.11
C SER A 8 20.12 -25.85 -10.66
N ALA A 9 19.86 -24.86 -11.53
CA ALA A 9 20.91 -24.00 -12.07
C ALA A 9 21.57 -23.14 -10.97
N PRO A 10 22.81 -22.66 -11.16
CA PRO A 10 23.45 -21.74 -10.22
C PRO A 10 22.63 -20.46 -10.00
N ALA A 11 22.48 -20.03 -8.75
CA ALA A 11 21.81 -18.78 -8.42
C ALA A 11 22.75 -17.58 -8.64
N THR A 12 22.55 -16.86 -9.74
CA THR A 12 23.34 -15.67 -10.10
C THR A 12 22.72 -14.35 -9.63
N HIS A 13 21.41 -14.29 -9.39
CA HIS A 13 20.69 -13.07 -8.99
C HIS A 13 19.68 -13.35 -7.87
N LYS A 14 19.96 -12.83 -6.67
CA LYS A 14 19.03 -12.87 -5.52
C LYS A 14 18.41 -14.25 -5.26
N GLY A 15 19.23 -15.30 -5.32
CA GLY A 15 18.79 -16.68 -5.12
C GLY A 15 18.10 -17.33 -6.32
N ARG A 16 18.12 -16.69 -7.50
CA ARG A 16 17.61 -17.23 -8.76
C ARG A 16 18.69 -17.25 -9.84
N CYS A 17 18.55 -18.09 -10.86
CA CYS A 17 19.30 -17.94 -12.11
C CYS A 17 18.79 -16.70 -12.87
N LYS A 18 19.53 -16.25 -13.89
CA LYS A 18 19.17 -15.09 -14.71
C LYS A 18 17.74 -15.18 -15.28
N ALA A 19 17.41 -16.30 -15.92
CA ALA A 19 16.10 -16.49 -16.55
C ALA A 19 14.94 -16.42 -15.52
N HIS A 20 15.07 -17.11 -14.37
CA HIS A 20 14.04 -17.05 -13.34
C HIS A 20 13.97 -15.70 -12.62
N HIS A 21 15.09 -14.99 -12.51
CA HIS A 21 15.08 -13.62 -11.99
C HIS A 21 14.33 -12.68 -12.95
N GLU A 22 14.61 -12.72 -14.24
CA GLU A 22 13.90 -11.92 -15.25
C GLU A 22 12.41 -12.26 -15.28
N ALA A 23 12.05 -13.56 -15.27
CA ALA A 23 10.66 -13.99 -15.19
C ALA A 23 9.96 -13.47 -13.93
N TYR A 24 10.64 -13.49 -12.77
CA TYR A 24 10.13 -12.93 -11.52
C TYR A 24 9.90 -11.41 -11.62
N GLU A 25 10.88 -10.66 -12.14
CA GLU A 25 10.79 -9.21 -12.33
C GLU A 25 9.67 -8.81 -13.30
N ASN A 26 9.41 -9.64 -14.30
CA ASN A 26 8.35 -9.45 -15.29
C ASN A 26 6.96 -9.88 -14.79
N ARG A 27 6.79 -10.35 -13.56
CA ARG A 27 5.44 -10.61 -13.02
C ARG A 27 4.71 -9.28 -12.84
N ALA A 28 3.44 -9.21 -13.25
CA ALA A 28 2.62 -8.00 -13.16
C ALA A 28 2.57 -7.45 -11.72
N SER A 29 2.45 -8.34 -10.72
CA SER A 29 2.46 -7.98 -9.30
C SER A 29 3.78 -7.36 -8.83
N VAL A 30 4.92 -7.83 -9.35
CA VAL A 30 6.25 -7.32 -9.03
C VAL A 30 6.46 -5.95 -9.66
N ARG A 31 6.12 -5.79 -10.95
CA ARG A 31 6.16 -4.49 -11.62
C ARG A 31 5.28 -3.46 -10.93
N ALA A 32 4.04 -3.81 -10.59
CA ALA A 32 3.12 -2.93 -9.86
C ALA A 32 3.67 -2.53 -8.47
N ARG A 33 4.29 -3.46 -7.75
CA ARG A 33 4.96 -3.16 -6.47
C ARG A 33 6.14 -2.20 -6.65
N ARG A 34 6.96 -2.37 -7.68
CA ARG A 34 8.10 -1.48 -7.97
C ARG A 34 7.63 -0.08 -8.32
N LYS A 35 6.63 0.05 -9.20
CA LYS A 35 6.02 1.34 -9.56
C LYS A 35 5.51 2.07 -8.30
N ARG A 36 4.77 1.38 -7.44
CA ARG A 36 4.33 1.95 -6.14
C ARG A 36 5.50 2.43 -5.28
N ARG A 37 6.58 1.64 -5.16
CA ARG A 37 7.75 2.03 -4.37
C ARG A 37 8.50 3.22 -4.96
N ALA A 38 8.56 3.35 -6.28
CA ALA A 38 9.18 4.50 -6.94
C ALA A 38 8.42 5.79 -6.62
N VAL A 39 7.09 5.78 -6.73
CA VAL A 39 6.23 6.94 -6.39
C VAL A 39 6.41 7.37 -4.92
N ILE A 40 6.56 6.42 -3.99
CA ILE A 40 6.85 6.72 -2.58
C ILE A 40 8.27 7.31 -2.42
N ALA A 41 9.25 6.80 -3.16
CA ALA A 41 10.64 7.26 -3.10
C ALA A 41 10.84 8.66 -3.72
N GLU A 42 9.96 9.09 -4.64
CA GLU A 42 9.98 10.42 -5.27
C GLU A 42 9.65 11.58 -4.31
N GLY A 43 9.35 11.31 -3.03
CA GLY A 43 9.43 12.30 -1.95
C GLY A 43 8.10 12.76 -1.37
N ASN A 44 6.98 12.32 -1.93
CA ASN A 44 5.67 12.60 -1.38
C ASN A 44 5.37 11.55 -0.29
N ASN A 45 5.67 11.87 0.97
CA ASN A 45 5.51 10.98 2.12
C ASN A 45 4.21 11.23 2.89
N ALA A 46 3.16 11.70 2.21
CA ALA A 46 1.95 12.19 2.90
C ALA A 46 1.26 11.10 3.72
N ALA A 47 1.18 9.87 3.20
CA ALA A 47 0.60 8.77 3.97
C ALA A 47 1.43 8.46 5.24
N ALA A 48 2.75 8.62 5.21
CA ALA A 48 3.60 8.43 6.38
C ALA A 48 3.41 9.57 7.41
N LEU A 49 3.32 10.81 6.94
CA LEU A 49 3.05 11.98 7.77
C LEU A 49 1.66 11.89 8.42
N LEU A 50 0.63 11.54 7.67
CA LEU A 50 -0.73 11.35 8.18
C LEU A 50 -0.77 10.23 9.24
N ARG A 51 -0.06 9.11 9.03
CA ARG A 51 0.05 8.07 10.08
C ARG A 51 0.71 8.58 11.36
N LYS A 52 1.64 9.54 11.28
CA LYS A 52 2.26 10.17 12.45
C LYS A 52 1.27 11.11 13.15
N GLU A 53 0.54 11.90 12.38
CA GLU A 53 -0.51 12.80 12.86
C GLU A 53 -1.65 12.04 13.54
N VAL A 54 -2.17 10.99 12.92
CA VAL A 54 -3.20 10.10 13.49
C VAL A 54 -2.76 9.56 14.86
N ARG A 55 -1.51 9.11 14.98
CA ARG A 55 -0.96 8.64 16.27
C ARG A 55 -0.85 9.76 17.30
N ALA A 56 -0.52 10.98 16.88
CA ALA A 56 -0.46 12.14 17.78
C ALA A 56 -1.86 12.55 18.24
N HIS A 57 -2.83 12.59 17.32
CA HIS A 57 -4.22 12.90 17.61
C HIS A 57 -4.82 11.89 18.59
N LEU A 58 -4.59 10.59 18.38
CA LEU A 58 -4.99 9.55 19.32
C LEU A 58 -4.43 9.78 20.72
N ARG A 59 -3.12 10.05 20.85
CA ARG A 59 -2.51 10.28 22.16
C ARG A 59 -3.15 11.44 22.92
N LYS A 60 -3.68 12.43 22.19
CA LYS A 60 -4.31 13.62 22.77
C LYS A 60 -5.81 13.44 23.05
N HIS A 61 -6.53 12.71 22.21
CA HIS A 61 -8.01 12.66 22.23
C HIS A 61 -8.59 11.26 22.52
N GLY A 62 -7.79 10.21 22.45
CA GLY A 62 -8.21 8.82 22.68
C GLY A 62 -8.89 8.13 21.48
N TYR A 63 -9.15 8.85 20.40
CA TYR A 63 -9.79 8.30 19.19
C TYR A 63 -9.28 8.95 17.90
N VAL A 64 -9.71 8.38 16.77
CA VAL A 64 -9.47 8.89 15.41
C VAL A 64 -10.79 8.85 14.63
N THR A 65 -11.08 9.89 13.86
CA THR A 65 -12.32 9.98 13.05
C THR A 65 -12.09 9.44 11.64
N CYS A 66 -13.06 8.67 11.14
CA CYS A 66 -13.07 8.22 9.76
C CYS A 66 -13.46 9.37 8.81
N ALA A 67 -12.82 9.48 7.65
CA ALA A 67 -13.16 10.49 6.64
C ALA A 67 -14.49 10.20 5.91
N SER A 68 -14.95 8.94 5.93
CA SER A 68 -16.13 8.48 5.17
C SER A 68 -17.36 8.21 6.02
N CYS A 69 -17.24 8.17 7.34
CA CYS A 69 -18.36 7.93 8.26
C CYS A 69 -18.15 8.69 9.57
N PRO A 70 -19.22 8.96 10.33
CA PRO A 70 -19.13 9.74 11.58
C PRO A 70 -18.49 8.97 12.75
N GLY A 71 -17.96 7.77 12.53
CA GLY A 71 -17.44 6.91 13.60
C GLY A 71 -16.07 7.33 14.13
N HIS A 72 -15.84 7.01 15.41
CA HIS A 72 -14.57 7.17 16.10
C HIS A 72 -13.93 5.81 16.40
N PHE A 73 -12.64 5.69 16.15
CA PHE A 73 -11.95 4.41 16.15
C PHE A 73 -10.57 4.48 16.80
N LEU A 74 -10.11 3.36 17.34
CA LEU A 74 -8.71 3.17 17.71
C LEU A 74 -7.83 3.05 16.45
N PRO A 75 -6.51 3.32 16.52
CA PRO A 75 -5.64 3.28 15.35
C PRO A 75 -5.56 1.89 14.72
N SER A 76 -5.75 0.83 15.51
CA SER A 76 -5.78 -0.55 15.03
C SER A 76 -7.00 -0.87 14.15
N HIS A 77 -8.00 0.02 14.12
CA HIS A 77 -9.24 -0.11 13.35
C HIS A 77 -9.35 0.87 12.19
N VAL A 78 -8.30 1.66 11.94
CA VAL A 78 -8.23 2.60 10.81
C VAL A 78 -6.98 2.37 9.99
N ASP A 79 -7.09 2.66 8.69
CA ASP A 79 -6.00 2.62 7.74
C ASP A 79 -5.85 3.98 7.07
N VAL A 80 -4.61 4.34 6.73
CA VAL A 80 -4.34 5.50 5.87
C VAL A 80 -4.33 5.03 4.43
N ASP A 81 -5.24 5.58 3.64
CA ASP A 81 -5.55 5.17 2.28
C ASP A 81 -5.43 6.33 1.30
N HIS A 82 -5.14 6.00 0.03
CA HIS A 82 -5.09 7.00 -1.04
C HIS A 82 -6.46 7.18 -1.67
N ILE A 83 -6.99 8.41 -1.75
CA ILE A 83 -8.31 8.71 -2.35
C ILE A 83 -8.35 8.15 -3.78
N ILE A 84 -7.39 8.54 -4.62
CA ILE A 84 -7.09 7.89 -5.90
C ILE A 84 -5.98 6.86 -5.64
N PRO A 85 -6.21 5.55 -5.86
CA PRO A 85 -5.19 4.53 -5.64
C PRO A 85 -3.91 4.79 -6.44
N LEU A 86 -2.74 4.53 -5.83
CA LEU A 86 -1.45 4.62 -6.54
C LEU A 86 -1.41 3.72 -7.79
N ALA A 87 -2.11 2.58 -7.77
CA ALA A 87 -2.22 1.68 -8.92
C ALA A 87 -2.94 2.31 -10.13
N LYS A 88 -3.83 3.28 -9.87
CA LYS A 88 -4.57 4.04 -10.89
C LYS A 88 -3.92 5.40 -11.23
N GLY A 89 -2.69 5.63 -10.78
CA GLY A 89 -1.97 6.88 -11.04
C GLY A 89 -2.14 7.96 -9.96
N GLY A 90 -2.71 7.63 -8.79
CA GLY A 90 -2.69 8.53 -7.64
C GLY A 90 -1.27 8.80 -7.15
N GLN A 91 -1.09 9.95 -6.48
CA GLN A 91 0.17 10.38 -5.87
C GLN A 91 0.09 10.31 -4.34
N ASP A 92 1.23 10.17 -3.65
CA ASP A 92 1.28 10.12 -2.18
C ASP A 92 1.37 11.53 -1.54
N ILE A 93 0.46 12.42 -1.94
CA ILE A 93 0.37 13.83 -1.51
C ILE A 93 -0.72 14.05 -0.46
N ALA A 94 -0.64 15.15 0.31
CA ALA A 94 -1.54 15.43 1.43
C ALA A 94 -3.02 15.47 1.02
N SER A 95 -3.33 16.01 -0.15
CA SER A 95 -4.70 16.08 -0.70
C SER A 95 -5.24 14.74 -1.20
N ASN A 96 -4.39 13.71 -1.34
CA ASN A 96 -4.78 12.40 -1.84
C ASN A 96 -4.70 11.31 -0.76
N VAL A 97 -4.50 11.65 0.51
CA VAL A 97 -4.47 10.68 1.62
C VAL A 97 -5.58 10.96 2.62
N GLN A 98 -6.20 9.90 3.14
CA GLN A 98 -7.30 9.98 4.10
C GLN A 98 -7.24 8.84 5.12
N VAL A 99 -7.89 9.03 6.25
CA VAL A 99 -8.05 7.99 7.28
C VAL A 99 -9.41 7.33 7.12
N LEU A 100 -9.43 6.01 6.96
CA LEU A 100 -10.67 5.25 6.84
C LEU A 100 -10.69 4.14 7.88
N CYS A 101 -11.86 3.89 8.47
CA CYS A 101 -12.05 2.66 9.25
C CYS A 101 -12.02 1.44 8.32
N LYS A 102 -11.66 0.27 8.86
CA LYS A 102 -11.56 -0.98 8.09
C LYS A 102 -12.81 -1.29 7.23
N PRO A 103 -14.06 -1.12 7.72
CA PRO A 103 -15.25 -1.31 6.88
C PRO A 103 -15.31 -0.35 5.69
N CYS A 104 -15.11 0.96 5.91
CA CYS A 104 -15.12 1.95 4.83
C CYS A 104 -13.98 1.72 3.83
N HIS A 105 -12.79 1.34 4.32
CA HIS A 105 -11.66 1.01 3.47
C HIS A 105 -11.93 -0.19 2.56
N LYS A 106 -12.58 -1.23 3.09
CA LYS A 106 -12.99 -2.41 2.33
C LYS A 106 -13.98 -2.04 1.21
N VAL A 107 -15.00 -1.23 1.52
CA VAL A 107 -15.99 -0.77 0.52
C VAL A 107 -15.30 0.07 -0.56
N LYS A 108 -14.46 1.03 -0.16
CA LYS A 108 -13.70 1.85 -1.11
C LYS A 108 -12.83 0.99 -2.03
N THR A 109 -12.09 0.04 -1.47
CA THR A 109 -11.24 -0.86 -2.26
C THR A 109 -12.06 -1.67 -3.27
N ALA A 110 -13.24 -2.17 -2.88
CA ALA A 110 -14.13 -2.87 -3.79
C ALA A 110 -14.57 -1.96 -4.96
N LEU A 111 -15.04 -0.75 -4.66
CA LEU A 111 -15.45 0.24 -5.67
C LEU A 111 -14.28 0.65 -6.58
N ASP A 112 -13.10 0.88 -6.01
CA ASP A 112 -11.90 1.26 -6.75
C ASP A 112 -11.49 0.20 -7.78
N PHE A 113 -11.71 -1.08 -7.52
CA PHE A 113 -11.28 -2.14 -8.43
C PHE A 113 -12.45 -2.83 -9.15
N GLY A 114 -13.65 -2.25 -9.09
CA GLY A 114 -14.83 -2.78 -9.78
C GLY A 114 -15.30 -4.13 -9.23
N HIS A 115 -15.03 -4.39 -7.95
CA HIS A 115 -15.58 -5.54 -7.25
C HIS A 115 -16.90 -5.12 -6.61
N LEU A 116 -17.94 -5.95 -6.74
CA LEU A 116 -19.21 -5.70 -6.05
C LEU A 116 -18.96 -5.73 -4.54
N PRO A 117 -19.27 -4.65 -3.80
CA PRO A 117 -19.37 -4.74 -2.37
C PRO A 117 -20.67 -5.49 -2.10
N PHE A 118 -20.53 -6.77 -1.69
CA PHE A 118 -21.61 -7.71 -1.34
C PHE A 118 -22.23 -8.46 -2.52
#